data_AF-A0A124GPQ8-F1
#
_entry.id   AF-A0A124GPQ8-F1
#
_cell.length_a   1.000
_cell.length_b   1.000
_cell.length_c   1.000
_cell.angle_alpha   90.00
_cell.angle_beta   90.00
_cell.angle_gamma   90.00
#
_symmetry.space_group_name_H-M   'P 1'
#
loop_
_entity.id
_entity.type
_entity.pdbx_description
1 polymer ?
#
loop_
_entity_poly.entity_id
_entity_poly.type
_entity_poly.pdbx_seq_one_letter_code
_entity_poly.pdbx_strand_id
1 'polypeptide(L)'
;MASPFHITRHEQVELERNEAFRVMREQLRRQECGMERPSFCAGHRHSCTSTEQETYRLHRDIIHTLLVPLFLINHQAERIAARTLPSQKGAEPERAFRGEARSAFAWLNCILTEEHDWYLTA
;
A
#
# COMPACT_ATOMS: atom_id res chain seq x y z
N MET A 1 15.94 -15.54 -7.41
CA MET A 1 16.21 -14.20 -8.01
C MET A 1 16.48 -13.25 -6.87
N ALA A 2 17.52 -12.41 -6.93
CA ALA A 2 17.83 -11.51 -5.81
C ALA A 2 16.82 -10.33 -5.77
N SER A 3 16.31 -10.02 -4.58
CA SER A 3 15.48 -8.83 -4.36
C SER A 3 16.28 -7.56 -4.70
N PRO A 4 15.67 -6.54 -5.34
CA PRO A 4 16.31 -5.24 -5.56
C PRO A 4 16.46 -4.42 -4.27
N PHE A 5 15.67 -4.74 -3.24
CA PHE A 5 15.78 -4.13 -1.92
C PHE A 5 16.72 -4.96 -1.05
N HIS A 6 17.82 -4.35 -0.61
CA HIS A 6 18.73 -4.94 0.36
C HIS A 6 18.46 -4.31 1.73
N ILE A 7 17.80 -5.06 2.61
CA ILE A 7 17.51 -4.63 3.98
C ILE A 7 18.56 -5.24 4.89
N THR A 8 19.35 -4.39 5.54
CA THR A 8 20.36 -4.81 6.50
C THR A 8 19.70 -5.35 7.78
N ARG A 9 20.46 -6.17 8.53
CA ARG A 9 19.99 -6.69 9.82
C ARG A 9 19.61 -5.58 10.81
N HIS A 10 20.32 -4.46 10.78
CA HIS A 10 20.02 -3.31 11.63
C HIS A 10 18.66 -2.69 11.28
N GLU A 11 18.40 -2.44 10.00
CA GLU A 11 17.10 -1.92 9.54
C GLU A 11 15.95 -2.88 9.85
N GLN A 12 16.20 -4.19 9.75
CA GLN A 12 15.21 -5.19 10.14
C GLN A 12 14.84 -5.09 11.63
N VAL A 13 15.83 -4.90 12.51
CA VAL A 13 15.58 -4.70 13.95
C VAL A 13 14.78 -3.42 14.20
N GLU A 14 15.07 -2.35 13.48
CA GLU A 14 14.32 -1.09 13.59
C GLU A 14 12.88 -1.24 13.11
N LEU A 15 12.64 -1.95 12.00
CA LEU A 15 11.30 -2.30 11.54
C LEU A 15 10.54 -3.14 12.58
N GLU A 16 11.21 -4.12 13.20
CA GLU A 16 10.63 -4.97 14.23
C GLU A 16 10.29 -4.23 15.53
N ARG A 17 10.84 -3.03 15.74
CA ARG A 17 10.49 -2.14 16.86
C ARG A 17 9.34 -1.19 16.53
N ASN A 18 9.04 -0.97 15.25
CA ASN A 18 7.98 -0.08 14.82
C ASN A 18 6.61 -0.73 15.01
N GLU A 19 5.78 -0.15 15.88
CA GLU A 19 4.45 -0.68 16.19
C GLU A 19 3.52 -0.75 14.97
N ALA A 20 3.45 0.32 14.18
CA ALA A 20 2.59 0.38 13.00
C ALA A 20 2.96 -0.71 11.98
N PHE A 21 4.26 -0.89 11.74
CA PHE A 21 4.78 -1.95 10.87
C PHE A 21 4.40 -3.35 11.39
N ARG A 22 4.56 -3.61 12.69
CA ARG A 22 4.20 -4.90 13.30
C ARG A 22 2.70 -5.20 13.17
N VAL A 23 1.85 -4.20 13.40
CA VAL A 23 0.38 -4.34 13.27
C VAL A 23 0.01 -4.65 11.82
N MET A 24 0.58 -3.91 10.86
CA MET A 24 0.35 -4.15 9.43
C MET A 24 0.78 -5.57 9.01
N ARG A 25 1.98 -5.98 9.42
CA ARG A 25 2.53 -7.31 9.14
C ARG A 25 1.64 -8.43 9.69
N GLU A 26 1.14 -8.29 10.91
CA GLU A 26 0.22 -9.26 11.50
C GLU A 26 -1.12 -9.31 10.75
N GLN A 27 -1.65 -8.16 10.33
CA GLN A 27 -2.87 -8.09 9.53
C GLN A 27 -2.71 -8.81 8.19
N LEU A 28 -1.63 -8.52 7.45
CA LEU A 28 -1.34 -9.14 6.15
C LEU A 28 -1.14 -10.66 6.30
N ARG A 29 -0.45 -11.10 7.35
CA ARG A 29 -0.30 -12.53 7.66
C ARG A 29 -1.65 -13.22 7.90
N ARG A 30 -2.58 -12.57 8.60
CA ARG A 30 -3.94 -13.12 8.80
C ARG A 30 -4.73 -13.19 7.51
N GLN A 31 -4.58 -12.21 6.63
CA GLN A 31 -5.22 -12.20 5.31
C GLN A 31 -4.72 -13.35 4.43
N GLU A 32 -3.39 -13.58 4.42
CA GLU A 32 -2.80 -14.75 3.74
C GLU A 32 -3.31 -16.09 4.29
N CYS A 33 -3.48 -16.20 5.61
CA CYS A 33 -3.94 -17.43 6.25
C CYS A 33 -5.46 -17.65 6.15
N GLY A 34 -6.25 -16.59 5.90
CA GLY A 34 -7.70 -16.58 6.10
C GLY A 34 -8.59 -16.68 4.86
N MET A 35 -8.08 -16.45 3.64
CA MET A 35 -8.93 -16.35 2.43
C MET A 35 -8.30 -16.99 1.18
N GLU A 36 -9.16 -17.39 0.24
CA GLU A 36 -8.97 -18.17 -0.99
C GLU A 36 -7.99 -17.64 -2.06
N ARG A 37 -6.98 -16.84 -1.70
CA ARG A 37 -5.94 -16.39 -2.64
C ARG A 37 -4.58 -16.98 -2.28
N PRO A 38 -3.85 -17.57 -3.25
CA PRO A 38 -2.53 -18.09 -2.97
C PRO A 38 -1.57 -16.92 -2.72
N SER A 39 -0.99 -16.85 -1.51
CA SER A 39 -0.02 -15.83 -1.06
C SER A 39 1.16 -15.65 -2.03
N PHE A 40 1.52 -16.71 -2.74
CA PHE A 40 2.40 -16.67 -3.89
C PHE A 40 1.67 -17.26 -5.10
N CYS A 41 1.75 -16.61 -6.26
CA CYS A 41 1.17 -17.15 -7.48
C CYS A 41 1.69 -18.57 -7.77
N ALA A 42 0.89 -19.38 -8.47
CA ALA A 42 1.19 -20.80 -8.71
C ALA A 42 2.58 -21.04 -9.34
N GLY A 43 3.05 -20.11 -10.19
CA GLY A 43 4.36 -20.16 -10.82
C GLY A 43 5.54 -19.84 -9.89
N HIS A 44 5.35 -19.00 -8.88
CA HIS A 44 6.43 -18.59 -7.97
C HIS A 44 6.42 -19.34 -6.62
N ARG A 45 5.30 -19.96 -6.23
CA ARG A 45 5.17 -20.70 -4.96
C ARG A 45 6.20 -21.83 -4.80
N HIS A 46 6.51 -22.54 -5.88
CA HIS A 46 7.46 -23.67 -5.87
C HIS A 46 8.84 -23.29 -6.39
N SER A 47 8.99 -22.08 -6.94
CA SER A 47 10.24 -21.60 -7.56
C SER A 47 11.11 -20.80 -6.59
N CYS A 48 10.58 -20.43 -5.42
CA CYS A 48 11.27 -19.65 -4.40
C CYS A 48 11.50 -20.49 -3.14
N THR A 49 12.70 -20.41 -2.59
CA THR A 49 13.03 -20.95 -1.26
C THR A 49 12.20 -20.27 -0.15
N SER A 50 12.10 -20.90 1.02
CA SER A 50 11.39 -20.30 2.17
C SER A 50 11.97 -18.93 2.54
N THR A 51 13.28 -18.78 2.53
CA THR A 51 13.98 -17.52 2.83
C THR A 51 13.70 -16.44 1.78
N GLU A 52 13.65 -16.79 0.49
CA GLU A 52 13.24 -15.85 -0.56
C GLU A 52 11.78 -15.41 -0.35
N GLN A 53 10.88 -16.36 -0.02
CA GLN A 53 9.48 -16.01 0.26
C GLN A 53 9.33 -15.09 1.48
N GLU A 54 10.10 -15.30 2.55
CA GLU A 54 10.11 -14.39 3.70
C GLU A 54 10.59 -12.99 3.32
N THR A 55 11.59 -12.91 2.45
CA THR A 55 12.12 -11.66 1.92
C THR A 55 11.07 -10.93 1.07
N TYR A 56 10.33 -11.63 0.22
CA TYR A 56 9.23 -11.05 -0.55
C TYR A 56 8.09 -10.55 0.35
N ARG A 57 7.71 -11.33 1.37
CA ARG A 57 6.71 -10.89 2.36
C ARG A 57 7.17 -9.64 3.09
N LEU A 58 8.45 -9.57 3.50
CA LEU A 58 9.01 -8.38 4.13
C LEU A 58 8.85 -7.14 3.25
N HIS A 59 9.15 -7.23 1.95
CA HIS A 59 8.97 -6.10 1.03
C HIS A 59 7.51 -5.72 0.84
N ARG A 60 6.60 -6.70 0.69
CA ARG A 60 5.17 -6.44 0.68
C ARG A 60 4.75 -5.68 1.93
N ASP A 61 5.13 -6.18 3.11
CA ASP A 61 4.74 -5.60 4.40
C ASP A 61 5.24 -4.14 4.52
N ILE A 62 6.45 -3.83 4.00
CA ILE A 62 6.99 -2.46 3.97
C ILE A 62 6.19 -1.56 3.04
N ILE A 63 5.95 -2.02 1.80
CA ILE A 63 5.18 -1.26 0.81
C ILE A 63 3.77 -0.96 1.33
N HIS A 64 3.09 -1.95 1.90
CA HIS A 64 1.76 -1.78 2.49
C HIS A 64 1.78 -0.82 3.68
N THR A 65 2.79 -0.91 4.55
CA THR A 65 2.93 0.02 5.69
C THR A 65 3.07 1.48 5.23
N LEU A 66 3.70 1.73 4.09
CA LEU A 66 3.86 3.06 3.52
C LEU A 66 2.61 3.52 2.75
N LEU A 67 2.02 2.66 1.92
CA LEU A 67 0.97 3.04 0.97
C LEU A 67 -0.44 3.03 1.56
N VAL A 68 -0.76 2.08 2.45
CA VAL A 68 -2.12 1.97 3.02
C VAL A 68 -2.56 3.25 3.75
N PRO A 69 -1.72 3.91 4.58
CA PRO A 69 -2.10 5.17 5.20
C PRO A 69 -2.40 6.28 4.18
N LEU A 70 -1.61 6.37 3.11
CA LEU A 70 -1.82 7.35 2.04
C LEU A 70 -3.13 7.11 1.30
N PHE A 71 -3.46 5.84 1.03
CA PHE A 71 -4.73 5.46 0.45
C PHE A 71 -5.92 5.87 1.33
N LEU A 72 -5.86 5.59 2.64
CA LEU A 72 -6.93 5.96 3.56
C LEU A 72 -7.16 7.48 3.60
N ILE A 73 -6.07 8.25 3.58
CA ILE A 73 -6.13 9.72 3.51
C ILE A 73 -6.74 10.19 2.18
N ASN A 74 -6.28 9.63 1.05
CA ASN A 74 -6.79 10.01 -0.27
C ASN A 74 -8.27 9.67 -0.42
N HIS A 75 -8.68 8.47 -0.02
CA HIS A 75 -10.09 8.06 -0.05
C HIS A 75 -10.98 8.95 0.83
N GLN A 76 -10.47 9.38 1.98
CA GLN A 76 -11.20 10.37 2.80
C GLN A 76 -11.29 11.73 2.08
N ALA A 77 -10.23 12.17 1.43
CA ALA A 77 -10.22 13.41 0.65
C ALA A 77 -11.17 13.34 -0.56
N GLU A 78 -11.22 12.22 -1.28
CA GLU A 78 -12.19 11.98 -2.37
C GLU A 78 -13.64 12.10 -1.88
N ARG A 79 -13.95 11.52 -0.72
CA ARG A 79 -15.29 11.64 -0.10
C ARG A 79 -15.62 13.08 0.26
N ILE A 80 -14.64 13.87 0.70
CA ILE A 80 -14.82 15.31 0.96
C ILE A 80 -15.07 16.05 -0.35
N ALA A 81 -14.28 15.76 -1.40
CA ALA A 81 -14.43 16.37 -2.71
C ALA A 81 -15.82 16.10 -3.31
N ALA A 82 -16.27 14.85 -3.26
CA ALA A 82 -17.59 14.43 -3.76
C ALA A 82 -18.77 15.10 -3.02
N ARG A 83 -18.59 15.49 -1.75
CA ARG A 83 -19.61 16.22 -0.97
C ARG A 83 -19.59 17.73 -1.21
N THR A 84 -18.43 18.26 -1.60
CA THR A 84 -18.21 19.71 -1.70
C THR A 84 -18.50 20.23 -3.10
N LEU A 85 -18.20 19.41 -4.12
CA LEU A 85 -18.45 19.77 -5.51
C LEU A 85 -19.92 19.50 -5.87
N PRO A 86 -20.57 20.38 -6.65
CA PRO A 86 -21.88 20.09 -7.22
C PRO A 86 -21.81 18.81 -8.05
N SER A 87 -22.87 18.01 -8.07
CA SER A 87 -22.97 16.76 -8.85
C SER A 87 -22.94 16.95 -10.38
N GLN A 88 -22.45 18.09 -10.87
CA GLN A 88 -22.25 18.32 -12.29
C GLN A 88 -21.16 17.38 -12.82
N LYS A 89 -21.50 16.67 -13.91
CA LYS A 89 -20.57 15.85 -14.68
C LYS A 89 -19.31 16.66 -15.02
N GLY A 90 -18.14 16.14 -14.67
CA GLY A 90 -16.83 16.69 -15.08
C GLY A 90 -16.21 17.71 -14.12
N ALA A 91 -16.68 17.82 -12.88
CA ALA A 91 -15.94 18.56 -11.87
C ALA A 91 -14.73 17.73 -11.41
N GLU A 92 -13.52 18.16 -11.80
CA GLU A 92 -12.28 17.58 -11.33
C GLU A 92 -12.19 17.64 -9.78
N PRO A 93 -11.95 16.49 -9.10
CA PRO A 93 -12.08 16.38 -7.64
C PRO A 93 -11.13 17.31 -6.87
N GLU A 94 -9.95 17.64 -7.42
CA GLU A 94 -9.00 18.54 -6.77
C GLU A 94 -9.53 19.98 -6.63
N ARG A 95 -10.57 20.36 -7.40
CA ARG A 95 -11.23 21.67 -7.26
C ARG A 95 -11.91 21.88 -5.92
N ALA A 96 -12.14 20.81 -5.15
CA ALA A 96 -12.64 20.91 -3.78
C ALA A 96 -11.62 21.53 -2.81
N PHE A 97 -10.33 21.56 -3.19
CA PHE A 97 -9.24 22.01 -2.34
C PHE A 97 -8.59 23.31 -2.88
N ARG A 98 -7.81 23.99 -2.03
CA ARG A 98 -7.13 25.24 -2.36
C ARG A 98 -5.68 25.22 -1.89
N GLY A 99 -4.83 26.02 -2.54
CA GLY A 99 -3.42 26.13 -2.21
C GLY A 99 -2.71 24.79 -2.29
N GLU A 100 -1.84 24.52 -1.32
CA GLU A 100 -1.05 23.28 -1.25
C GLU A 100 -1.89 22.01 -1.14
N ALA A 101 -3.06 22.08 -0.50
CA ALA A 101 -3.96 20.93 -0.37
C ALA A 101 -4.45 20.42 -1.73
N ARG A 102 -4.62 21.32 -2.71
CA ARG A 102 -5.01 20.95 -4.07
C ARG A 102 -3.91 20.18 -4.78
N SER A 103 -2.68 20.68 -4.71
CA SER A 103 -1.52 20.03 -5.31
C SER A 103 -1.24 18.68 -4.65
N ALA A 104 -1.34 18.61 -3.31
CA ALA A 104 -1.16 17.37 -2.57
C ALA A 104 -2.21 16.31 -2.95
N PHE A 105 -3.48 16.70 -3.04
CA PHE A 105 -4.55 15.80 -3.48
C PHE A 105 -4.33 15.32 -4.92
N ALA A 106 -4.05 16.22 -5.85
CA ALA A 106 -3.81 15.85 -7.25
C ALA A 106 -2.63 14.88 -7.39
N TRP A 107 -1.55 15.12 -6.66
CA TRP A 107 -0.37 14.25 -6.65
C TRP A 107 -0.65 12.87 -6.06
N LEU A 108 -1.30 12.81 -4.90
CA LEU A 108 -1.69 11.54 -4.26
C LEU A 108 -2.66 10.75 -5.14
N ASN A 109 -3.65 11.42 -5.72
CA ASN A 109 -4.63 10.80 -6.60
C ASN A 109 -3.98 10.21 -7.86
N CYS A 110 -2.99 10.89 -8.44
CA CYS A 110 -2.21 10.39 -9.57
C CYS A 110 -1.47 9.09 -9.20
N ILE A 111 -0.66 9.13 -8.14
CA ILE A 111 0.15 7.98 -7.71
C ILE A 111 -0.72 6.79 -7.36
N LEU A 112 -1.81 7.00 -6.61
CA LEU A 112 -2.64 5.90 -6.15
C LEU A 112 -3.51 5.30 -7.26
N THR A 113 -3.81 6.06 -8.32
CA THR A 113 -4.49 5.53 -9.51
C THR A 113 -3.55 4.63 -10.32
N GLU A 114 -2.28 5.01 -10.44
CA GLU A 114 -1.27 4.26 -11.21
C GLU A 114 -0.77 3.02 -10.44
N GLU A 115 -0.56 3.13 -9.13
CA GLU A 115 0.04 2.08 -8.29
C GLU A 115 -1.01 1.20 -7.60
N HIS A 116 -2.23 1.17 -8.14
CA HIS A 116 -3.40 0.59 -7.49
C HIS A 116 -3.26 -0.92 -7.19
N ASP A 117 -2.51 -1.64 -8.03
CA ASP A 117 -2.36 -3.09 -7.88
C ASP A 117 -1.46 -3.47 -6.69
N TRP A 118 -0.50 -2.63 -6.32
CA TRP A 118 0.47 -2.92 -5.26
C TRP A 118 -0.15 -3.01 -3.87
N TYR A 119 -1.24 -2.29 -3.65
CA TYR A 119 -1.95 -2.34 -2.37
C TYR A 119 -3.03 -3.43 -2.33
N LEU A 120 -3.48 -3.94 -3.48
CA LEU A 120 -4.49 -5.02 -3.56
C LEU A 120 -3.87 -6.42 -3.52
N THR A 121 -2.57 -6.54 -3.76
CA THR A 121 -1.80 -7.76 -3.50
C THR A 121 -1.58 -7.91 -1.99
N ALA A 122 -2.62 -8.39 -1.30
CA ALA A 122 -2.51 -8.98 0.04
C ALA A 122 -2.02 -10.43 -0.06
#